data_AF-P42109-F1
#
_entry.id   AF-P42109-F1
#
_cell.length_a   1.000
_cell.length_b   1.000
_cell.length_c   1.000
_cell.angle_alpha   90.00
_cell.angle_beta   90.00
_cell.angle_gamma   90.00
#
_symmetry.space_group_name_H-M   'P 1'
#
loop_
_entity.id
_entity.type
_entity.pdbx_description
1 polymer ?
#
loop_
_entity_poly.entity_id
_entity_poly.type
_entity_poly.pdbx_seq_one_letter_code
_entity_poly.pdbx_strand_id
1 'polypeptide(L)'
;MSKKNSVAIMTTISAFLFCAVIVAASLSPLAGTGAAANQFNSAGMWSAVGMILVLYFIPFLVYMLGVDAMRYVMAVLCGFGLLIHLSSAGFILMFSFFSDHLLSEVIFVLGVSLAAAAVNVIWFVAAFRSGAEKTSVNTLT
;
A
#
# COMPACT_ATOMS: atom_id res chain seq x y z
N MET A 1 6.26 -14.53 -15.59
CA MET A 1 5.04 -13.76 -15.26
C MET A 1 4.98 -12.52 -16.14
N SER A 2 3.83 -12.25 -16.79
CA SER A 2 3.64 -11.03 -17.60
C SER A 2 3.62 -9.78 -16.71
N LYS A 3 3.93 -8.60 -17.27
CA LYS A 3 3.82 -7.31 -16.56
C LYS A 3 2.43 -7.12 -15.96
N LYS A 4 1.39 -7.35 -16.77
CA LYS A 4 -0.02 -7.26 -16.36
C LYS A 4 -0.34 -8.13 -15.15
N ASN A 5 0.10 -9.39 -15.15
CA ASN A 5 -0.13 -10.29 -14.01
C ASN A 5 0.66 -9.85 -12.76
N SER A 6 1.90 -9.37 -12.94
CA SER A 6 2.72 -8.88 -11.83
C SER A 6 2.11 -7.64 -11.17
N VAL A 7 1.68 -6.67 -11.97
CA VAL A 7 0.98 -5.47 -11.48
C VAL A 7 -0.31 -5.86 -10.78
N ALA A 8 -1.09 -6.78 -11.34
CA ALA A 8 -2.32 -7.25 -10.72
C ALA A 8 -2.11 -7.86 -9.34
N ILE A 9 -1.17 -8.80 -9.22
CA ILE A 9 -0.87 -9.47 -7.94
C ILE A 9 -0.35 -8.45 -6.92
N MET A 10 0.59 -7.59 -7.30
CA MET A 10 1.14 -6.58 -6.38
C MET A 10 0.09 -5.55 -5.95
N THR A 11 -0.83 -5.18 -6.83
CA THR A 11 -1.92 -4.25 -6.51
C THR A 11 -2.85 -4.86 -5.47
N THR A 12 -3.25 -6.12 -5.64
CA THR A 12 -4.11 -6.82 -4.69
C THR A 12 -3.44 -6.97 -3.33
N ILE A 13 -2.16 -7.34 -3.29
CA ILE A 13 -1.40 -7.46 -2.03
C ILE A 13 -1.26 -6.09 -1.37
N SER A 14 -0.93 -5.04 -2.13
CA SER A 14 -0.82 -3.67 -1.62
C SER A 14 -2.13 -3.19 -1.01
N ALA A 15 -3.26 -3.36 -1.70
CA ALA A 15 -4.59 -3.00 -1.19
C ALA A 15 -4.93 -3.75 0.10
N PHE A 16 -4.67 -5.06 0.15
CA PHE A 16 -4.90 -5.87 1.33
C PHE A 16 -4.06 -5.40 2.51
N LEU A 17 -2.76 -5.17 2.32
CA LEU A 17 -1.86 -4.71 3.37
C LEU A 17 -2.24 -3.31 3.86
N PHE A 18 -2.66 -2.40 2.97
CA PHE A 18 -3.12 -1.08 3.38
C PHE A 18 -4.37 -1.20 4.27
N CYS A 19 -5.36 -1.99 3.87
CA CYS A 19 -6.54 -2.25 4.70
C CYS A 19 -6.14 -2.88 6.05
N ALA A 20 -5.18 -3.81 6.05
CA ALA A 20 -4.66 -4.42 7.26
C ALA A 20 -4.00 -3.39 8.19
N VAL A 21 -3.26 -2.40 7.67
CA VAL A 21 -2.71 -1.29 8.49
C VAL A 21 -3.83 -0.51 9.17
N ILE A 22 -4.91 -0.18 8.45
CA ILE A 22 -6.05 0.55 9.03
C ILE A 22 -6.69 -0.24 10.18
N VAL A 23 -6.98 -1.51 9.95
CA VAL A 23 -7.59 -2.39 10.97
C VAL A 23 -6.64 -2.58 12.15
N ALA A 24 -5.35 -2.86 11.89
CA ALA A 24 -4.34 -3.05 12.93
C ALA A 24 -4.18 -1.78 13.79
N ALA A 25 -4.10 -0.60 13.18
CA ALA A 25 -4.01 0.66 13.90
C ALA A 25 -5.23 0.89 14.79
N SER A 26 -6.43 0.56 14.30
CA SER A 26 -7.68 0.69 15.06
C SER A 26 -7.81 -0.25 16.26
N LEU A 27 -7.05 -1.35 16.26
CA LEU A 27 -6.96 -2.33 17.35
C LEU A 27 -5.79 -2.04 18.32
N SER A 28 -4.98 -1.02 18.03
CA SER A 28 -3.80 -0.67 18.82
C SER A 28 -4.06 0.59 19.66
N PRO A 29 -3.18 0.93 20.62
CA PRO A 29 -3.27 2.18 21.37
C PRO A 29 -3.26 3.44 20.49
N LEU A 30 -2.84 3.34 19.22
CA LEU A 30 -2.90 4.43 18.25
C LEU A 30 -4.33 4.95 18.03
N ALA A 31 -5.35 4.11 18.22
CA ALA A 31 -6.75 4.54 18.19
C ALA A 31 -7.05 5.60 19.26
N GLY A 32 -6.30 5.65 20.37
CA GLY A 32 -6.46 6.64 21.43
C GLY A 32 -5.80 8.00 21.18
N THR A 33 -5.10 8.19 20.05
CA THR A 33 -4.26 9.39 19.82
C THR A 33 -5.01 10.67 19.49
N GLY A 34 -6.33 10.60 19.26
CA GLY A 34 -7.14 11.79 19.05
C GLY A 34 -8.58 11.50 18.65
N ALA A 35 -9.43 12.51 18.70
CA ALA A 35 -10.87 12.38 18.41
C ALA A 35 -11.17 11.92 16.97
N ALA A 36 -10.24 12.15 16.03
CA ALA A 36 -10.36 11.74 14.64
C ALA A 36 -9.70 10.39 14.33
N ALA A 37 -9.09 9.73 15.32
CA ALA A 37 -8.47 8.43 15.11
C ALA A 37 -9.53 7.34 14.91
N ASN A 38 -9.28 6.45 13.94
CA ASN A 38 -10.20 5.36 13.63
C ASN A 38 -10.27 4.35 14.79
N GLN A 39 -11.43 4.28 15.45
CA GLN A 39 -11.72 3.22 16.42
C GLN A 39 -12.09 1.93 15.70
N PHE A 40 -11.77 0.79 16.31
CA PHE A 40 -12.17 -0.51 15.75
C PHE A 40 -13.70 -0.58 15.58
N ASN A 41 -14.11 -1.12 14.43
CA ASN A 41 -15.52 -1.25 14.02
C ASN A 41 -16.32 0.07 13.97
N SER A 42 -15.66 1.23 13.97
CA SER A 42 -16.32 2.52 13.76
C SER A 42 -16.64 2.76 12.28
N ALA A 43 -17.58 3.68 12.02
CA ALA A 43 -17.87 4.15 10.67
C ALA A 43 -16.63 4.77 9.99
N GLY A 44 -15.74 5.41 10.77
CA GLY A 44 -14.48 5.98 10.27
C GLY A 44 -13.50 4.91 9.77
N MET A 45 -13.35 3.81 10.51
CA MET A 45 -12.51 2.68 10.08
C MET A 45 -13.02 2.08 8.77
N TRP A 46 -14.32 1.75 8.72
CA TRP A 46 -14.91 1.14 7.52
C TRP A 46 -14.94 2.07 6.32
N SER A 47 -15.16 3.38 6.52
CA SER A 47 -15.08 4.36 5.43
C SER A 47 -13.66 4.51 4.91
N ALA A 48 -12.64 4.49 5.77
CA ALA A 48 -11.25 4.49 5.36
C ALA A 48 -10.90 3.24 4.55
N VAL A 49 -11.28 2.04 5.02
CA VAL A 49 -11.11 0.78 4.28
C VAL A 49 -11.82 0.86 2.93
N GLY A 50 -13.09 1.28 2.90
CA GLY A 50 -13.87 1.43 1.67
C GLY A 50 -13.21 2.39 0.68
N MET A 51 -12.70 3.53 1.16
CA MET A 51 -12.03 4.51 0.30
C MET A 51 -10.74 3.95 -0.30
N ILE A 52 -9.93 3.25 0.48
CA ILE A 52 -8.73 2.57 -0.03
C ILE A 52 -9.12 1.56 -1.11
N LEU A 53 -10.12 0.72 -0.86
CA LEU A 53 -10.57 -0.27 -1.84
C LEU A 53 -11.04 0.41 -3.12
N VAL A 54 -11.84 1.48 -3.06
CA VAL A 54 -12.27 2.23 -4.25
C VAL A 54 -11.09 2.81 -5.03
N LEU A 55 -10.15 3.46 -4.33
CA LEU A 55 -8.95 4.05 -4.95
C LEU A 55 -8.04 3.01 -5.60
N TYR A 56 -7.99 1.79 -5.08
CA TYR A 56 -7.24 0.70 -5.69
C TYR A 56 -8.01 0.02 -6.82
N PHE A 57 -9.29 -0.29 -6.63
CA PHE A 57 -10.08 -1.09 -7.57
C PHE A 57 -10.41 -0.35 -8.86
N ILE A 58 -10.83 0.91 -8.82
CA ILE A 58 -11.19 1.67 -10.04
C ILE A 58 -10.03 1.68 -11.05
N PRO A 59 -8.82 2.18 -10.71
CA PRO A 59 -7.72 2.21 -11.65
C PRO A 59 -7.24 0.80 -12.01
N PHE A 60 -7.32 -0.15 -11.08
CA PHE A 60 -6.96 -1.53 -11.35
C PHE A 60 -7.87 -2.18 -12.40
N LEU A 61 -9.19 -2.00 -12.31
CA LEU A 61 -10.13 -2.54 -13.28
C LEU A 61 -9.91 -1.93 -14.67
N VAL A 62 -9.74 -0.61 -14.74
CA VAL A 62 -9.45 0.10 -16.01
C VAL A 62 -8.13 -0.38 -16.63
N TYR A 63 -7.09 -0.59 -15.81
CA TYR A 63 -5.84 -1.21 -16.26
C TYR A 63 -6.07 -2.63 -16.83
N MET A 64 -6.88 -3.44 -16.14
CA MET A 64 -7.17 -4.81 -16.58
C MET A 64 -7.99 -4.87 -17.87
N LEU A 65 -8.80 -3.83 -18.16
CA LEU A 65 -9.50 -3.63 -19.43
C LEU A 65 -8.57 -3.21 -20.59
N GLY A 66 -7.28 -3.00 -20.34
CA GLY A 66 -6.26 -2.78 -21.39
C GLY A 66 -5.75 -1.35 -21.51
N VAL A 67 -6.21 -0.42 -20.66
CA VAL A 67 -5.70 0.96 -20.65
C VAL A 67 -4.37 0.99 -19.91
N ASP A 68 -3.26 0.74 -20.62
CA ASP A 68 -1.91 0.66 -20.02
C ASP A 68 -1.48 2.00 -19.36
N ALA A 69 -1.99 3.14 -19.84
CA ALA A 69 -1.76 4.44 -19.22
C ALA A 69 -2.25 4.51 -17.76
N MET A 70 -3.20 3.67 -17.36
CA MET A 70 -3.73 3.65 -15.99
C MET A 70 -2.67 3.27 -14.96
N ARG A 71 -1.58 2.60 -15.37
CA ARG A 71 -0.43 2.33 -14.50
C ARG A 71 0.18 3.59 -13.91
N TYR A 72 0.15 4.72 -14.62
CA TYR A 72 0.70 5.98 -14.11
C TYR A 72 -0.17 6.55 -12.99
N VAL A 73 -1.49 6.43 -13.11
CA VAL A 73 -2.42 6.82 -12.05
C VAL A 73 -2.23 5.93 -10.82
N MET A 74 -2.14 4.61 -11.03
CA MET A 74 -1.83 3.67 -9.96
C MET A 74 -0.48 3.98 -9.30
N ALA A 75 0.54 4.38 -10.07
CA ALA A 75 1.84 4.75 -9.55
C ALA A 75 1.77 5.98 -8.62
N VAL A 76 0.97 6.98 -8.96
CA VAL A 76 0.72 8.14 -8.08
C VAL A 76 0.06 7.69 -6.77
N LEU A 77 -0.97 6.85 -6.86
CA LEU A 77 -1.69 6.33 -5.68
C LEU A 77 -0.80 5.44 -4.80
N CYS A 78 -0.02 4.53 -5.40
CA CYS A 78 0.98 3.74 -4.69
C CYS A 78 2.09 4.60 -4.10
N GLY A 79 2.44 5.73 -4.73
CA GLY A 79 3.37 6.72 -4.19
C GLY A 79 2.83 7.38 -2.93
N PHE A 80 1.56 7.80 -2.94
CA PHE A 80 0.90 8.28 -1.72
C PHE A 80 0.82 7.19 -0.65
N GLY A 81 0.49 5.95 -1.01
CA GLY A 81 0.48 4.84 -0.07
C GLY A 81 1.85 4.58 0.56
N LEU A 82 2.92 4.63 -0.23
CA LEU A 82 4.30 4.52 0.28
C LEU A 82 4.62 5.63 1.28
N LEU A 83 4.30 6.88 0.95
CA LEU A 83 4.50 8.01 1.86
C LEU A 83 3.70 7.87 3.14
N ILE A 84 2.44 7.44 3.05
CA ILE A 84 1.57 7.19 4.21
C ILE A 84 2.20 6.12 5.10
N HIS A 85 2.62 4.98 4.55
CA HIS A 85 3.20 3.88 5.33
C HIS A 85 4.53 4.21 6.00
N LEU A 86 5.39 4.99 5.33
CA LEU A 86 6.65 5.44 5.92
C LEU A 86 6.41 6.51 6.98
N SER A 87 5.49 7.46 6.72
CA SER A 87 5.11 8.47 7.69
C SER A 87 4.45 7.86 8.92
N SER A 88 3.57 6.87 8.75
CA SER A 88 2.95 6.16 9.86
C SER A 88 3.98 5.36 10.65
N ALA A 89 4.92 4.68 9.99
CA ALA A 89 6.01 4.00 10.69
C ALA A 89 6.85 4.95 11.54
N GLY A 90 7.19 6.13 11.02
CA GLY A 90 7.88 7.18 11.78
C GLY A 90 7.05 7.67 12.98
N PHE A 91 5.76 7.95 12.77
CA PHE A 91 4.85 8.36 13.83
C PHE A 91 4.71 7.28 14.92
N ILE A 92 4.58 6.01 14.54
CA ILE A 92 4.47 4.88 15.48
C ILE A 92 5.72 4.77 16.35
N LEU A 93 6.91 4.90 15.76
CA LEU A 93 8.16 4.90 16.52
C LEU A 93 8.22 6.06 17.51
N MET A 94 7.89 7.28 17.07
CA MET A 94 7.82 8.44 17.96
C MET A 94 6.80 8.22 19.08
N PHE A 95 5.59 7.76 18.76
CA PHE A 95 4.55 7.47 19.74
C PHE A 95 5.05 6.52 20.82
N SER A 96 5.76 5.45 20.48
CA SER A 96 6.32 4.52 21.46
C SER A 96 7.51 5.06 22.26
N PHE A 97 8.30 5.99 21.72
CA PHE A 97 9.41 6.58 22.48
C PHE A 97 8.96 7.70 23.42
N PHE A 98 7.91 8.44 23.06
CA PHE A 98 7.43 9.60 23.81
C PHE A 98 6.17 9.33 24.65
N SER A 99 5.56 8.16 24.51
CA SER A 99 4.46 7.70 25.36
C SER A 99 4.94 6.56 26.23
N ASP A 100 4.33 6.36 27.40
CA ASP A 100 4.61 5.20 28.27
C ASP A 100 4.16 3.85 27.67
N HIS A 101 3.71 3.83 26.40
CA HIS A 101 3.29 2.63 25.68
C HIS A 101 4.49 1.85 25.16
N LEU A 102 4.49 0.55 25.43
CA LEU A 102 5.56 -0.33 24.98
C LEU A 102 5.53 -0.49 23.45
N LEU A 103 6.72 -0.57 22.83
CA LEU A 103 6.85 -0.92 21.40
C LEU A 103 6.09 -2.21 21.05
N SER A 104 5.98 -3.15 21.99
CA SER A 104 5.22 -4.40 21.83
C SER A 104 3.74 -4.19 21.54
N GLU A 105 3.14 -3.06 21.94
CA GLU A 105 1.71 -2.77 21.71
C GLU A 105 1.44 -2.27 20.29
N VAL A 106 2.46 -1.77 19.59
CA VAL A 106 2.33 -1.21 18.23
C VAL A 106 3.21 -1.91 17.19
N ILE A 107 4.02 -2.89 17.59
CA ILE A 107 4.97 -3.60 16.71
C ILE A 107 4.28 -4.26 15.53
N PHE A 108 3.06 -4.78 15.73
CA PHE A 108 2.29 -5.38 14.65
C PHE A 108 1.91 -4.34 13.59
N VAL A 109 1.43 -3.17 14.00
CA VAL A 109 1.09 -2.06 13.08
C VAL A 109 2.35 -1.60 12.33
N LEU A 110 3.47 -1.46 13.04
CA LEU A 110 4.75 -1.10 12.44
C LEU A 110 5.18 -2.13 11.38
N GLY A 111 5.15 -3.42 11.72
CA GLY A 111 5.54 -4.50 10.82
C GLY A 111 4.69 -4.55 9.55
N VAL A 112 3.36 -4.46 9.68
CA VAL A 112 2.45 -4.44 8.54
C VAL A 112 2.66 -3.18 7.69
N SER A 113 2.90 -2.02 8.31
CA SER A 113 3.20 -0.77 7.60
C SER A 113 4.49 -0.87 6.77
N LEU A 114 5.57 -1.43 7.34
CA LEU A 114 6.83 -1.64 6.62
C LEU A 114 6.69 -2.67 5.50
N ALA A 115 5.92 -3.74 5.71
CA ALA A 115 5.61 -4.70 4.67
C ALA A 115 4.82 -4.06 3.52
N ALA A 116 3.82 -3.22 3.84
CA ALA A 116 3.04 -2.48 2.85
C ALA A 116 3.91 -1.51 2.03
N ALA A 117 4.82 -0.80 2.70
CA ALA A 117 5.82 0.05 2.05
C ALA A 117 6.71 -0.75 1.09
N ALA A 118 7.24 -1.90 1.53
CA ALA A 118 8.06 -2.78 0.68
C ALA A 118 7.28 -3.28 -0.55
N VAL A 119 6.02 -3.68 -0.37
CA VAL A 119 5.16 -4.10 -1.49
C VAL A 119 4.91 -2.95 -2.47
N ASN A 120 4.73 -1.72 -2.00
CA ASN A 120 4.61 -0.56 -2.91
C ASN A 120 5.91 -0.31 -3.69
N VAL A 121 7.09 -0.47 -3.08
CA VAL A 121 8.37 -0.39 -3.80
C VAL A 121 8.47 -1.49 -4.88
N ILE A 122 8.13 -2.74 -4.54
CA ILE A 122 8.11 -3.85 -5.49
C ILE A 122 7.09 -3.60 -6.61
N TRP A 123 5.96 -2.98 -6.29
CA TRP A 123 4.93 -2.61 -7.26
C TRP A 123 5.50 -1.66 -8.33
N PHE A 124 6.28 -0.64 -7.94
CA PHE A 124 6.93 0.26 -8.92
C PHE A 124 7.86 -0.50 -9.86
N VAL A 125 8.67 -1.42 -9.32
CA VAL A 125 9.54 -2.27 -10.13
C VAL A 125 8.71 -3.14 -11.07
N ALA A 126 7.63 -3.76 -10.59
CA ALA A 126 6.75 -4.60 -11.41
C ALA A 126 6.06 -3.83 -12.54
N ALA A 127 5.59 -2.61 -12.27
CA ALA A 127 4.89 -1.76 -13.23
C ALA A 127 5.81 -1.19 -14.31
N PHE A 128 7.02 -0.78 -13.92
CA PHE A 128 7.95 -0.06 -14.78
C PHE A 128 9.17 -0.85 -15.22
N ARG A 129 9.23 -2.16 -14.92
CA ARG A 129 10.26 -3.04 -15.50
C ARG A 129 10.25 -2.88 -17.02
N SER A 130 11.38 -2.41 -17.55
CA SER A 130 11.64 -2.40 -18.99
C SER A 130 11.49 -3.83 -19.47
N GLY A 131 10.63 -4.04 -20.47
CA GLY A 131 10.64 -5.28 -21.20
C GLY A 131 11.96 -5.34 -21.95
N ALA A 132 13.02 -5.85 -21.31
CA ALA A 132 14.18 -6.35 -22.03
C ALA A 132 13.76 -7.66 -22.72
N GLU A 133 12.75 -7.58 -23.59
CA GLU A 133 12.27 -8.70 -24.37
C GLU A 133 12.67 -8.44 -25.82
N LYS A 134 13.87 -8.95 -26.13
CA LYS A 134 14.23 -9.49 -27.45
C LYS A 134 14.18 -8.52 -28.64
N THR A 135 14.99 -7.47 -28.61
CA THR A 135 15.64 -6.94 -29.84
C THR A 135 17.03 -7.56 -30.02
N SER A 136 17.22 -8.82 -29.63
CA SER A 136 18.47 -9.58 -29.84
C SER A 136 18.31 -10.67 -30.91
N VAL A 137 17.26 -10.62 -31.72
CA VAL A 137 17.15 -11.44 -32.94
C VAL A 137 16.47 -10.58 -34.00
N ASN A 138 17.24 -9.75 -34.71
CA ASN A 138 17.01 -9.30 -36.11
C ASN A 138 17.95 -8.14 -36.52
N THR A 139 19.23 -8.18 -36.14
CA THR A 139 20.25 -7.32 -36.80
C THR A 139 21.50 -8.12 -37.20
N LEU A 140 21.33 -9.43 -37.45
CA LEU A 140 22.35 -10.26 -38.09
C LEU A 140 21.70 -11.07 -39.23
N THR A 141 21.11 -10.34 -40.17
CA THR A 141 20.93 -10.73 -41.57
C THR A 141 21.44 -9.57 -42.39
#